data_AF-A0AAV8GF94-F1
#
_entry.id   AF-A0AAV8GF94-F1
#
_cell.length_a   1.000
_cell.length_b   1.000
_cell.length_c   1.000
_cell.angle_alpha   90.00
_cell.angle_beta   90.00
_cell.angle_gamma   90.00
#
_symmetry.space_group_name_H-M   'P 1'
#
loop_
_entity.id
_entity.type
_entity.pdbx_description
1 polymer ?
#
loop_
_entity_poly.entity_id
_entity_poly.type
_entity_poly.pdbx_seq_one_letter_code
_entity_poly.pdbx_strand_id
1 'polypeptide(L)'
;MAPTVKDVLTFHKIDRAVYEKFLAYGMVHDKARKAVALFLWLEQLGIDMTTPIHNIINNVTKISTLITEIDAVLCCLQQNDHEHSYYEIPLITSLAKNSIDIHFFNLHKDSIVRGLVFLIDGIGRHVFDGYEYGLLRSYESEVAAAARRSSAVRPQVPPALAKLCTPAGCVLSSEQKRSMYITMRRGVLIGRDEIIQHFTA
;
A
#
# COMPACT_ATOMS: atom_id res chain seq x y z
N MET A 1 -9.31 18.19 -4.00
CA MET A 1 -9.64 18.03 -2.56
C MET A 1 -8.61 17.10 -1.95
N ALA A 2 -8.10 17.40 -0.76
CA ALA A 2 -7.21 16.49 -0.05
C ALA A 2 -8.00 15.27 0.45
N PRO A 3 -7.45 14.03 0.39
CA PRO A 3 -8.15 12.84 0.86
C PRO A 3 -8.32 12.86 2.38
N THR A 4 -9.40 12.28 2.87
CA THR A 4 -9.61 12.04 4.31
C THR A 4 -8.97 10.72 4.74
N VAL A 5 -8.81 10.52 6.06
CA VAL A 5 -8.39 9.22 6.63
C VAL A 5 -9.35 8.11 6.18
N LYS A 6 -10.66 8.37 6.15
CA LYS A 6 -11.66 7.46 5.61
C LYS A 6 -11.35 7.06 4.17
N ASP A 7 -11.04 8.01 3.31
CA ASP A 7 -10.77 7.75 1.89
C ASP A 7 -9.51 6.89 1.72
N VAL A 8 -8.44 7.21 2.45
CA VAL A 8 -7.18 6.45 2.44
C VAL A 8 -7.41 5.01 2.91
N LEU A 9 -8.08 4.82 4.06
CA LEU A 9 -8.36 3.49 4.59
C LEU A 9 -9.31 2.69 3.71
N THR A 10 -10.29 3.35 3.06
CA THR A 10 -11.21 2.70 2.14
C THR A 10 -10.49 2.23 0.88
N PHE A 11 -9.55 3.04 0.38
CA PHE A 11 -8.73 2.72 -0.77
C PHE A 11 -7.78 1.54 -0.48
N HIS A 12 -7.10 1.56 0.67
CA HIS A 12 -6.11 0.56 1.06
C HIS A 12 -6.68 -0.66 1.82
N LYS A 13 -7.95 -1.01 1.57
CA LYS A 13 -8.59 -2.17 2.23
C LYS A 13 -7.92 -3.49 1.89
N ILE A 14 -7.48 -3.66 0.65
CA ILE A 14 -6.81 -4.90 0.22
C ILE A 14 -5.43 -4.98 0.90
N ASP A 15 -4.67 -3.88 0.92
CA ASP A 15 -3.38 -3.80 1.61
C ASP A 15 -3.50 -4.13 3.11
N ARG A 16 -4.55 -3.59 3.75
CA ARG A 16 -4.85 -3.88 5.15
C ARG A 16 -5.22 -5.36 5.35
N ALA A 17 -6.00 -5.94 4.45
CA ALA A 17 -6.33 -7.37 4.53
C ALA A 17 -5.07 -8.24 4.36
N VAL A 18 -4.15 -7.84 3.47
CA VAL A 18 -2.85 -8.52 3.30
C VAL A 18 -2.01 -8.42 4.57
N TYR A 19 -1.94 -7.22 5.16
CA TYR A 19 -1.26 -7.00 6.43
C TYR A 19 -1.80 -7.89 7.56
N GLU A 20 -3.12 -7.92 7.77
CA GLU A 20 -3.75 -8.74 8.82
C GLU A 20 -3.50 -10.24 8.61
N LYS A 21 -3.43 -10.70 7.36
CA LYS A 21 -3.10 -12.08 7.04
C LYS A 21 -1.65 -12.41 7.36
N PHE A 22 -0.69 -11.54 7.03
CA PHE A 22 0.70 -11.75 7.45
C PHE A 22 0.84 -11.89 8.97
N LEU A 23 0.15 -11.04 9.74
CA LEU A 23 0.12 -11.17 11.19
C LEU A 23 -0.47 -12.51 11.65
N ALA A 24 -1.56 -12.96 11.01
CA ALA A 24 -2.20 -14.24 11.32
C ALA A 24 -1.29 -15.45 11.05
N TYR A 25 -0.36 -15.34 10.11
CA TYR A 25 0.67 -16.36 9.83
C TYR A 25 1.95 -16.19 10.68
N GLY A 26 1.92 -15.35 11.71
CA GLY A 26 3.00 -15.22 12.70
C GLY A 26 4.10 -14.22 12.33
N MET A 27 3.91 -13.44 11.27
CA MET A 27 4.86 -12.40 10.89
C MET A 27 4.81 -11.23 11.88
N VAL A 28 5.97 -10.74 12.34
CA VAL A 28 6.03 -9.62 13.29
C VAL A 28 5.59 -8.30 12.65
N HIS A 29 5.01 -7.39 13.46
CA HIS A 29 4.39 -6.15 12.97
C HIS A 29 5.30 -5.32 12.06
N ASP A 30 6.55 -5.06 12.45
CA ASP A 30 7.50 -4.24 11.68
C ASP A 30 7.76 -4.83 10.28
N LYS A 31 8.00 -6.15 10.25
CA LYS A 31 8.25 -6.89 9.01
C LYS A 31 7.03 -6.89 8.10
N ALA A 32 5.83 -7.13 8.67
CA ALA A 32 4.58 -7.13 7.92
C ALA A 32 4.27 -5.75 7.31
N ARG A 33 4.58 -4.65 8.03
CA ARG A 33 4.47 -3.28 7.50
C ARG A 33 5.44 -3.07 6.33
N LYS A 34 6.70 -3.47 6.47
CA LYS A 34 7.71 -3.37 5.41
C LYS A 34 7.35 -4.18 4.16
N ALA A 35 6.77 -5.37 4.33
CA ALA A 35 6.33 -6.18 3.21
C ALA A 35 5.18 -5.55 2.43
N VAL A 36 4.14 -5.08 3.11
CA VAL A 36 3.03 -4.39 2.42
C VAL A 36 3.49 -3.07 1.81
N ALA A 37 4.36 -2.32 2.49
CA ALA A 37 4.98 -1.12 1.93
C ALA A 37 5.84 -1.44 0.69
N LEU A 38 6.50 -2.60 0.62
CA LEU A 38 7.25 -3.03 -0.56
C LEU A 38 6.33 -3.25 -1.75
N PHE A 39 5.17 -3.88 -1.55
CA PHE A 39 4.19 -4.07 -2.62
C PHE A 39 3.60 -2.76 -3.10
N LEU A 40 3.26 -1.86 -2.18
CA LEU A 40 2.82 -0.50 -2.52
C LEU A 40 3.89 0.30 -3.28
N TRP A 41 5.17 0.11 -2.94
CA TRP A 41 6.28 0.74 -3.66
C TRP A 41 6.41 0.19 -5.09
N LEU A 42 6.30 -1.14 -5.27
CA LEU A 42 6.31 -1.77 -6.59
C LEU A 42 5.12 -1.32 -7.46
N GLU A 43 3.95 -1.10 -6.87
CA GLU A 43 2.78 -0.56 -7.57
C GLU A 43 3.00 0.85 -8.10
N GLN A 44 3.79 1.68 -7.40
CA GLN A 44 4.18 3.01 -7.90
C GLN A 44 5.05 2.92 -9.17
N LEU A 45 5.73 1.79 -9.39
CA LEU A 45 6.47 1.48 -10.62
C LEU A 45 5.59 0.80 -11.68
N GLY A 46 4.29 0.61 -11.42
CA GLY A 46 3.36 -0.07 -12.31
C GLY A 46 3.34 -1.59 -12.18
N ILE A 47 3.99 -2.16 -11.16
CA ILE A 47 4.01 -3.60 -10.89
C ILE A 47 2.94 -3.91 -9.84
N ASP A 48 1.77 -4.40 -10.28
CA ASP A 48 0.68 -4.81 -9.38
C ASP A 48 1.03 -6.11 -8.64
N MET A 49 1.28 -5.98 -7.34
CA MET A 49 1.56 -7.11 -6.44
C MET A 49 0.38 -7.42 -5.51
N THR A 50 -0.42 -6.44 -5.14
CA THR A 50 -1.45 -6.61 -4.12
C THR A 50 -2.61 -7.49 -4.61
N THR A 51 -3.02 -7.36 -5.87
CA THR A 51 -4.10 -8.21 -6.42
C THR A 51 -3.69 -9.69 -6.53
N PRO A 52 -2.51 -10.03 -7.11
CA PRO A 52 -2.03 -11.41 -7.11
C PRO A 52 -1.86 -12.00 -5.71
N ILE A 53 -1.33 -11.23 -4.76
CA ILE A 53 -1.13 -11.67 -3.37
C ILE A 53 -2.47 -11.96 -2.69
N HIS A 54 -3.45 -11.06 -2.84
CA HIS A 54 -4.79 -11.26 -2.31
C HIS A 54 -5.43 -12.57 -2.82
N ASN A 55 -5.20 -12.94 -4.08
CA ASN A 55 -5.72 -14.18 -4.66
C ASN A 55 -5.08 -15.45 -4.08
N ILE A 56 -3.84 -15.36 -3.59
CA ILE A 56 -3.14 -16.52 -2.99
C ILE A 56 -3.19 -16.53 -1.47
N ILE A 57 -3.77 -15.51 -0.83
CA ILE A 57 -3.62 -15.26 0.61
C ILE A 57 -4.27 -16.29 1.53
N ASN A 58 -5.21 -17.07 1.00
CA ASN A 58 -5.84 -18.17 1.72
C ASN A 58 -5.16 -19.53 1.45
N ASN A 59 -4.15 -19.56 0.59
CA ASN A 59 -3.37 -20.76 0.32
C ASN A 59 -2.14 -20.81 1.25
N VAL A 60 -2.19 -21.72 2.23
CA VAL A 60 -1.19 -21.85 3.31
C VAL A 60 0.22 -22.14 2.77
N THR A 61 0.37 -22.91 1.70
CA THR A 61 1.70 -23.21 1.17
C THR A 61 2.28 -22.00 0.46
N LYS A 62 1.48 -21.34 -0.40
CA LYS A 62 1.91 -20.14 -1.13
C LYS A 62 2.24 -18.98 -0.20
N ILE A 63 1.45 -18.75 0.85
CA ILE A 63 1.72 -17.65 1.79
C ILE A 63 2.97 -17.92 2.63
N SER A 64 3.24 -19.17 3.00
CA SER A 64 4.49 -19.55 3.70
C SER A 64 5.72 -19.33 2.81
N THR A 65 5.65 -19.74 1.55
CA THR A 65 6.68 -19.44 0.55
C THR A 65 6.86 -17.94 0.37
N LEU A 66 5.76 -17.18 0.24
CA LEU A 66 5.80 -15.73 0.09
C LEU A 66 6.47 -15.05 1.28
N ILE A 67 6.17 -15.46 2.52
CA ILE A 67 6.81 -14.91 3.72
C ILE A 67 8.32 -15.19 3.71
N THR A 68 8.73 -16.39 3.28
CA THR A 68 10.15 -16.77 3.18
C THR A 68 10.88 -15.92 2.14
N GLU A 69 10.26 -15.68 0.98
CA GLU A 69 10.84 -14.83 -0.06
C GLU A 69 10.85 -13.35 0.31
N ILE A 70 9.80 -12.86 0.99
CA ILE A 70 9.78 -11.51 1.57
C ILE A 70 10.95 -11.36 2.55
N ASP A 71 11.21 -12.35 3.39
CA ASP A 71 12.33 -12.32 4.33
C ASP A 71 13.66 -12.22 3.60
N ALA A 72 13.85 -12.99 2.53
CA ALA A 72 15.03 -12.90 1.69
C ALA A 72 15.21 -11.49 1.09
N VAL A 73 14.14 -10.90 0.55
CA VAL A 73 14.17 -9.52 0.02
C VAL A 73 14.49 -8.51 1.12
N LEU A 74 13.81 -8.57 2.26
CA LEU A 74 14.03 -7.62 3.36
C LEU A 74 15.44 -7.76 3.96
N CYS A 75 16.00 -8.96 4.04
CA CYS A 75 17.39 -9.19 4.44
C CYS A 75 18.36 -8.57 3.42
N CYS A 76 18.14 -8.76 2.12
CA CYS A 76 18.90 -8.12 1.05
C CYS A 76 18.87 -6.59 1.16
N LEU A 77 17.73 -6.00 1.54
CA LEU A 77 17.59 -4.55 1.73
C LEU A 77 18.27 -4.01 2.99
N GLN A 78 18.61 -4.85 3.97
CA GLN A 78 19.24 -4.41 5.23
C GLN A 78 20.76 -4.49 5.19
N GLN A 79 21.33 -5.48 4.52
CA GLN A 79 22.77 -5.77 4.60
C GLN A 79 23.55 -5.13 3.46
N ASN A 80 24.73 -4.57 3.75
CA ASN A 80 25.59 -3.92 2.75
C ASN A 80 26.46 -4.90 1.97
N ASP A 81 26.31 -6.21 2.21
CA ASP A 81 27.21 -7.22 1.68
C ASP A 81 26.65 -7.97 0.46
N HIS A 82 27.55 -8.30 -0.46
CA HIS A 82 27.24 -9.00 -1.72
C HIS A 82 27.00 -10.51 -1.53
N GLU A 83 27.05 -11.02 -0.30
CA GLU A 83 27.04 -12.45 0.04
C GLU A 83 25.69 -13.14 -0.25
N HIS A 84 24.66 -12.41 -0.65
CA HIS A 84 23.28 -12.90 -0.69
C HIS A 84 22.71 -13.02 -2.12
N SER A 85 23.60 -13.08 -3.12
CA SER A 85 23.29 -13.41 -4.52
C SER A 85 22.64 -14.80 -4.72
N TYR A 86 22.50 -15.60 -3.65
CA TYR A 86 21.93 -16.95 -3.67
C TYR A 86 20.45 -17.00 -3.27
N TYR A 87 19.84 -15.89 -2.84
CA TYR A 87 18.42 -15.92 -2.53
C TYR A 87 17.59 -15.99 -3.79
N GLU A 88 16.78 -17.04 -3.89
CA GLU A 88 15.79 -17.18 -4.93
C GLU A 88 14.45 -16.65 -4.42
N ILE A 89 13.77 -15.86 -5.25
CA ILE A 89 12.44 -15.31 -4.97
C ILE A 89 11.42 -15.69 -6.06
N PRO A 90 11.31 -16.98 -6.43
CA PRO A 90 10.56 -17.41 -7.60
C PRO A 90 9.08 -17.07 -7.54
N LEU A 91 8.45 -17.08 -6.36
CA LEU A 91 7.05 -16.72 -6.21
C LEU A 91 6.84 -15.21 -6.39
N ILE A 92 7.65 -14.35 -5.76
CA ILE A 92 7.60 -12.89 -5.96
C ILE A 92 7.84 -12.55 -7.42
N THR A 93 8.86 -13.13 -8.04
CA THR A 93 9.14 -12.96 -9.48
C THR A 93 7.95 -13.40 -10.33
N SER A 94 7.35 -14.55 -10.03
CA SER A 94 6.17 -15.05 -10.73
C SER A 94 4.95 -14.14 -10.56
N LEU A 95 4.68 -13.66 -9.34
CA LEU A 95 3.57 -12.73 -9.04
C LEU A 95 3.77 -11.39 -9.75
N ALA A 96 5.02 -10.94 -9.87
CA ALA A 96 5.42 -9.76 -10.61
C ALA A 96 5.52 -9.98 -12.13
N LYS A 97 5.06 -11.12 -12.66
CA LYS A 97 5.12 -11.48 -14.10
C LYS A 97 6.52 -11.42 -14.68
N ASN A 98 7.52 -11.85 -13.90
CA ASN A 98 8.94 -11.88 -14.25
C ASN A 98 9.56 -10.51 -14.54
N SER A 99 8.98 -9.44 -13.98
CA SER A 99 9.54 -8.08 -14.11
C SER A 99 10.65 -7.77 -13.10
N ILE A 100 10.76 -8.57 -12.03
CA ILE A 100 11.72 -8.35 -10.94
C ILE A 100 12.34 -9.68 -10.48
N ASP A 101 13.57 -9.60 -10.01
CA ASP A 101 14.33 -10.68 -9.37
C ASP A 101 15.10 -10.11 -8.17
N ILE A 102 15.89 -10.95 -7.48
CA ILE A 102 16.67 -10.50 -6.33
C ILE A 102 17.72 -9.45 -6.70
N HIS A 103 18.23 -9.49 -7.94
CA HIS A 103 19.23 -8.55 -8.43
C HIS A 103 18.65 -7.13 -8.56
N PHE A 104 17.39 -7.02 -9.03
CA PHE A 104 16.64 -5.76 -9.04
C PHE A 104 16.58 -5.12 -7.64
N PHE A 105 16.26 -5.90 -6.61
CA PHE A 105 16.19 -5.39 -5.23
C PHE A 105 17.57 -4.92 -4.72
N ASN A 106 18.63 -5.65 -5.04
CA ASN A 106 19.99 -5.26 -4.67
C ASN A 106 20.43 -3.98 -5.38
N LEU A 107 20.17 -3.86 -6.69
CA LEU A 107 20.54 -2.70 -7.49
C LEU A 107 19.81 -1.42 -7.05
N HIS A 108 18.54 -1.54 -6.64
CA HIS A 108 17.69 -0.40 -6.26
C HIS A 108 17.52 -0.23 -4.75
N LYS A 109 18.34 -0.93 -3.95
CA LYS A 109 18.24 -1.01 -2.48
C LYS A 109 17.97 0.33 -1.80
N ASP A 110 18.80 1.33 -2.07
CA ASP A 110 18.70 2.64 -1.41
C ASP A 110 17.39 3.37 -1.74
N SER A 111 16.92 3.24 -2.99
CA SER A 111 15.65 3.82 -3.44
C SER A 111 14.48 3.14 -2.74
N ILE A 112 14.55 1.81 -2.64
CA ILE A 112 13.53 1.00 -1.99
C ILE A 112 13.47 1.33 -0.50
N VAL A 113 14.60 1.33 0.21
CA VAL A 113 14.65 1.62 1.65
C VAL A 113 14.06 3.00 1.96
N ARG A 114 14.41 4.03 1.19
CA ARG A 114 13.81 5.37 1.34
C ARG A 114 12.31 5.35 1.03
N GLY A 115 11.90 4.65 -0.02
CA GLY A 115 10.50 4.49 -0.39
C GLY A 115 9.67 3.81 0.69
N LEU A 116 10.20 2.75 1.32
CA LEU A 116 9.55 2.05 2.42
C LEU A 116 9.35 2.96 3.63
N VAL A 117 10.39 3.70 4.04
CA VAL A 117 10.29 4.67 5.15
C VAL A 117 9.22 5.71 4.84
N PHE A 118 9.24 6.28 3.64
CA PHE A 118 8.24 7.26 3.21
C PHE A 118 6.81 6.71 3.23
N LEU A 119 6.60 5.48 2.74
CA LEU A 119 5.29 4.84 2.71
C LEU A 119 4.80 4.50 4.11
N ILE A 120 5.66 3.96 4.97
CA ILE A 120 5.32 3.59 6.35
C ILE A 120 4.98 4.84 7.17
N ASP A 121 5.78 5.90 7.09
CA ASP A 121 5.56 7.12 7.87
C ASP A 121 4.44 8.00 7.31
N GLY A 122 4.17 7.88 6.01
CA GLY A 122 3.09 8.56 5.31
C GLY A 122 1.76 7.81 5.43
N ILE A 123 1.32 7.18 4.34
CA ILE A 123 0.02 6.50 4.26
C ILE A 123 -0.06 5.29 5.20
N GLY A 124 1.06 4.59 5.40
CA GLY A 124 1.16 3.40 6.23
C GLY A 124 0.83 3.65 7.69
N ARG A 125 1.06 4.88 8.19
CA ARG A 125 0.66 5.28 9.54
C ARG A 125 -0.82 5.07 9.77
N HIS A 126 -1.65 5.37 8.77
CA HIS A 126 -3.10 5.18 8.83
C HIS A 126 -3.48 3.73 8.54
N VAL A 127 -2.97 3.17 7.43
CA VAL A 127 -3.31 1.82 6.98
C VAL A 127 -2.99 0.75 8.04
N PHE A 128 -1.86 0.88 8.73
CA PHE A 128 -1.42 -0.09 9.75
C PHE A 128 -1.90 0.23 11.16
N ASP A 129 -2.60 1.34 11.37
CA ASP A 129 -3.20 1.67 12.67
C ASP A 129 -4.45 0.81 12.93
N GLY A 130 -4.42 0.04 14.01
CA GLY A 130 -5.52 -0.86 14.36
C GLY A 130 -6.76 -0.13 14.86
N TYR A 131 -6.59 1.04 15.49
CA TYR A 131 -7.68 1.84 16.01
C TYR A 131 -8.44 2.54 14.87
N GLU A 132 -7.75 3.21 13.96
CA GLU A 132 -8.38 3.89 12.83
C GLU A 132 -9.10 2.90 11.90
N TYR A 133 -8.51 1.73 11.64
CA TYR A 133 -9.16 0.69 10.85
C TYR A 133 -10.36 0.04 11.58
N GLY A 134 -10.26 -0.15 12.89
CA GLY A 134 -11.39 -0.61 13.72
C GLY A 134 -12.55 0.39 13.68
N LEU A 135 -12.26 1.68 13.74
CA LEU A 135 -13.23 2.75 13.65
C LEU A 135 -13.93 2.79 12.28
N LEU A 136 -13.17 2.57 11.19
CA LEU A 136 -13.75 2.44 9.85
C LEU A 136 -14.72 1.26 9.79
N ARG A 137 -14.33 0.08 10.29
CA ARG A 137 -15.20 -1.11 10.28
C ARG A 137 -16.48 -0.90 11.08
N SER A 138 -16.40 -0.27 12.25
CA SER A 138 -17.59 0.06 13.05
C SER A 138 -18.53 1.00 12.28
N TYR A 139 -17.98 2.08 11.72
CA TYR A 139 -18.74 3.04 10.94
C TYR A 139 -19.42 2.39 9.72
N GLU A 140 -18.71 1.53 8.97
CA GLU A 140 -19.28 0.82 7.83
C GLU A 140 -20.41 -0.14 8.23
N SER A 141 -20.28 -0.81 9.38
CA SER A 141 -21.31 -1.67 9.95
C SER A 141 -22.56 -0.86 10.32
N GLU A 142 -22.39 0.30 10.94
CA GLU A 142 -23.48 1.22 11.28
C GLU A 142 -24.20 1.74 10.03
N VAL A 143 -23.45 2.12 9.00
CA VAL A 143 -24.01 2.56 7.71
C VAL A 143 -24.81 1.44 7.06
N ALA A 144 -24.26 0.22 7.03
CA ALA A 144 -24.96 -0.95 6.50
C ALA A 144 -26.24 -1.28 7.28
N ALA A 145 -26.21 -1.16 8.62
CA ALA A 145 -27.37 -1.38 9.47
C ALA A 145 -28.45 -0.31 9.26
N ALA A 146 -28.07 0.97 9.13
CA ALA A 146 -28.99 2.06 8.85
C ALA A 146 -29.69 1.88 7.49
N ALA A 147 -28.94 1.44 6.47
CA ALA A 147 -29.48 1.12 5.16
C ALA A 147 -30.51 -0.02 5.21
N ARG A 148 -30.22 -1.10 5.96
CA ARG A 148 -31.17 -2.22 6.15
C ARG A 148 -32.45 -1.81 6.86
N ARG A 149 -32.38 -0.83 7.76
CA ARG A 149 -33.55 -0.30 8.49
C ARG A 149 -34.29 0.80 7.73
N SER A 150 -33.86 1.15 6.51
CA SER A 150 -34.38 2.30 5.76
C SER A 150 -34.40 3.60 6.59
N SER A 151 -33.40 3.78 7.45
CA SER A 151 -33.30 4.95 8.31
C SER A 151 -33.01 6.20 7.48
N ALA A 152 -33.80 7.25 7.67
CA ALA A 152 -33.54 8.57 7.07
C ALA A 152 -32.28 9.24 7.65
N VAL A 153 -31.89 8.87 8.88
CA VAL A 153 -30.70 9.40 9.55
C VAL A 153 -29.47 8.60 9.10
N ARG A 154 -28.53 9.30 8.44
CA ARG A 154 -27.23 8.73 8.09
C ARG A 154 -26.26 8.81 9.28
N PRO A 155 -25.53 7.72 9.59
CA PRO A 155 -24.47 7.77 10.58
C PRO A 155 -23.44 8.85 10.24
N GLN A 156 -23.06 9.64 11.24
CA GLN A 156 -22.04 10.68 11.09
C GLN A 156 -20.66 10.03 11.01
N VAL A 157 -19.79 10.56 10.15
CA VAL A 157 -18.41 10.08 10.05
C VAL A 157 -17.66 10.50 11.33
N PRO A 158 -17.01 9.57 12.04
CA PRO A 158 -16.18 9.90 13.20
C PRO A 158 -15.12 10.97 12.88
N PRO A 159 -14.83 11.92 13.79
CA PRO A 159 -13.86 13.00 13.52
C PRO A 159 -12.48 12.52 13.09
N ALA A 160 -11.99 11.42 13.66
CA ALA A 160 -10.70 10.83 13.29
C ALA A 160 -10.68 10.35 11.82
N LEU A 161 -11.79 9.83 11.32
CA LEU A 161 -11.93 9.40 9.92
C LEU A 161 -12.19 10.58 8.96
N ALA A 162 -12.83 11.64 9.44
CA ALA A 162 -13.09 12.86 8.67
C ALA A 162 -11.85 13.78 8.55
N LYS A 163 -10.81 13.53 9.36
CA LYS A 163 -9.56 14.29 9.31
C LYS A 163 -8.94 14.19 7.93
N LEU A 164 -8.44 15.32 7.41
CA LEU A 164 -7.68 15.33 6.17
C LEU A 164 -6.34 14.62 6.39
N CYS A 165 -6.03 13.66 5.52
CA CYS A 165 -4.71 13.06 5.43
C CYS A 165 -3.77 14.09 4.81
N THR A 166 -3.04 14.78 5.68
CA THR A 166 -1.84 15.51 5.27
C THR A 166 -0.69 14.52 5.35
N PRO A 167 -0.05 14.17 4.23
CA PRO A 167 1.12 13.32 4.28
C PRO A 167 2.19 14.06 5.10
N ALA A 168 2.49 13.54 6.29
CA ALA A 168 3.43 14.15 7.21
C ALA A 168 4.78 14.31 6.50
N GLY A 169 5.28 15.55 6.39
CA GLY A 169 6.60 15.84 5.82
C GLY A 169 6.69 15.95 4.30
N CYS A 170 5.58 16.12 3.58
CA CYS A 170 5.61 16.34 2.13
C CYS A 170 6.15 17.73 1.73
N VAL A 171 7.47 17.87 1.63
CA VAL A 171 8.04 18.58 0.46
C VAL A 171 8.07 17.56 -0.68
N LEU A 172 6.89 17.24 -1.21
CA LEU A 172 6.83 16.64 -2.54
C LEU A 172 7.41 17.67 -3.49
N SER A 173 8.45 17.30 -4.25
CA SER A 173 8.83 18.11 -5.40
C SER A 173 7.58 18.28 -6.28
N SER A 174 7.52 19.37 -7.04
CA SER A 174 6.36 19.64 -7.89
C SER A 174 6.01 18.47 -8.82
N GLU A 175 6.95 17.57 -9.12
CA GLU A 175 6.74 16.35 -9.91
C GLU A 175 6.00 15.24 -9.16
N GLN A 176 6.24 15.05 -7.86
CA GLN A 176 5.57 13.99 -7.10
C GLN A 176 4.11 14.35 -6.77
N LYS A 177 3.79 15.65 -6.70
CA LYS A 177 2.40 16.13 -6.68
C LYS A 177 1.67 15.84 -8.00
N ARG A 178 2.40 15.86 -9.13
CA ARG A 178 1.86 15.54 -10.47
C ARG A 178 1.52 14.05 -10.60
N SER A 179 2.35 13.15 -10.04
CA SER A 179 2.07 11.70 -10.09
C SER A 179 0.91 11.26 -9.18
N MET A 180 0.73 11.85 -8.00
CA MET A 180 -0.38 11.47 -7.10
C MET A 180 -1.76 11.83 -7.68
N TYR A 181 -1.85 12.90 -8.47
CA TYR A 181 -3.07 13.30 -9.17
C TYR A 181 -3.46 12.32 -10.28
N ILE A 182 -2.49 11.68 -10.94
CA ILE A 182 -2.72 10.72 -12.01
C ILE A 182 -3.23 9.39 -11.44
N THR A 183 -2.72 8.95 -10.29
CA THR A 183 -3.15 7.67 -9.67
C THR A 183 -4.56 7.76 -9.08
N MET A 184 -5.00 8.92 -8.59
CA MET A 184 -6.33 9.09 -8.00
C MET A 184 -7.45 9.37 -9.02
N ARG A 185 -7.15 9.61 -10.30
CA ARG A 185 -8.14 9.82 -11.37
C ARG A 185 -8.08 8.72 -12.45
N ARG A 186 -8.24 7.45 -12.07
CA ARG A 186 -8.58 6.42 -13.06
C ARG A 186 -10.09 6.49 -13.34
N GLY A 187 -10.46 7.18 -14.42
CA GLY A 187 -11.84 7.19 -14.93
C GLY A 187 -12.24 8.38 -15.81
N VAL A 188 -11.47 9.47 -15.84
CA VAL A 188 -11.75 10.62 -16.72
C VAL A 188 -10.60 10.75 -17.71
N LEU A 189 -10.88 10.62 -19.01
CA LEU A 189 -9.94 10.91 -20.08
C LEU A 189 -9.61 12.41 -20.02
N ILE A 190 -8.44 12.75 -19.50
CA ILE A 190 -7.98 14.14 -19.45
C ILE A 190 -7.57 14.56 -20.87
N GLY A 191 -8.19 15.64 -21.37
CA GLY A 191 -7.88 16.19 -22.68
C GLY A 191 -6.49 16.79 -22.72
N ARG A 192 -5.83 16.73 -23.89
CA ARG A 192 -4.46 17.25 -24.10
C ARG A 192 -4.31 18.72 -23.66
N ASP A 193 -5.38 19.50 -23.81
CA ASP A 193 -5.38 20.93 -23.48
C ASP A 193 -5.41 21.20 -21.97
N GLU A 194 -6.07 20.36 -21.17
CA GLU A 194 -6.03 20.44 -19.70
C GLU A 194 -4.63 20.12 -19.15
N ILE A 195 -3.90 19.21 -19.81
CA ILE A 195 -2.51 18.89 -19.46
C ILE A 195 -1.63 20.10 -19.73
N ILE A 196 -1.75 20.74 -20.90
CA ILE A 196 -0.90 21.88 -21.25
C ILE A 196 -1.14 23.05 -20.29
N GLN A 197 -2.39 23.35 -19.98
CA GLN A 197 -2.76 24.46 -19.10
C GLN A 197 -2.27 24.26 -17.66
N HIS A 198 -2.16 23.01 -17.21
CA HIS A 198 -1.68 22.68 -15.86
C HIS A 198 -0.15 22.77 -15.71
N PHE A 199 0.61 22.66 -16.80
CA PHE A 199 2.08 22.71 -16.78
C PHE A 199 2.67 24.06 -17.20
N THR A 200 1.84 24.97 -17.73
CA THR A 200 2.26 26.30 -18.19
C THR A 200 1.78 27.46 -17.31
N ALA A 201 1.07 27.17 -16.21
CA ALA A 201 0.65 28.13 -15.19
C ALA A 201 1.63 28.24 -14.02
#